data_AF-A0A1S7C4G7-F1
#
_entry.id   AF-A0A1S7C4G7-F1
#
_cell.length_a   1.000
_cell.length_b   1.000
_cell.length_c   1.000
_cell.angle_alpha   90.00
_cell.angle_beta   90.00
_cell.angle_gamma   90.00
#
_symmetry.space_group_name_H-M   'P 1'
#
loop_
_entity.id
_entity.type
_entity.pdbx_description
1 polymer ?
#
loop_
_entity_poly.entity_id
_entity_poly.type
_entity_poly.pdbx_seq_one_letter_code
_entity_poly.pdbx_strand_id
1 'polypeptide(L)'
;MLNLLLVIFFALFLLVMLYLLNFFLSIKKNDLLKINAFESGFVSIGKIQNSFSIHFFIMMLMFVIFDLEIVMFLGLLISDFASFVSFLMLIIFIFGGFYMEWWYGKLVWVI
;
A
#
# COMPACT_ATOMS: atom_id res chain seq x y z
N MET A 1 2.75 4.47 27.90
CA MET A 1 1.44 4.10 27.31
C MET A 1 0.45 5.26 27.27
N LEU A 2 0.21 5.97 28.40
CA LEU A 2 -0.73 7.10 28.42
C LEU A 2 -0.36 8.24 27.44
N ASN A 3 0.93 8.58 27.32
CA ASN A 3 1.40 9.61 26.38
C ASN A 3 1.15 9.25 24.92
N LEU A 4 1.29 7.97 24.54
CA LEU A 4 1.00 7.52 23.18
C LEU A 4 -0.50 7.62 22.86
N LEU A 5 -1.36 7.24 23.82
CA LEU A 5 -2.80 7.42 23.69
C LEU A 5 -3.17 8.90 23.54
N LEU A 6 -2.58 9.78 24.34
CA LEU A 6 -2.81 11.23 24.25
C LEU A 6 -2.42 11.78 22.87
N VAL A 7 -1.28 11.38 22.32
CA VAL A 7 -0.85 11.80 20.97
C VAL A 7 -1.83 11.34 19.90
N ILE A 8 -2.30 10.09 19.97
CA ILE A 8 -3.28 9.54 19.01
C ILE A 8 -4.61 10.29 19.10
N PHE A 9 -5.13 10.51 20.32
CA PHE A 9 -6.37 11.27 20.51
C PHE A 9 -6.24 12.71 20.02
N PHE A 10 -5.11 13.36 20.27
CA PHE A 10 -4.87 14.72 19.80
C PHE A 10 -4.80 14.80 18.27
N ALA A 11 -4.13 13.84 17.62
CA ALA A 11 -4.06 13.76 16.16
C ALA A 11 -5.44 13.55 15.53
N LEU A 12 -6.24 12.61 16.06
CA LEU A 12 -7.60 12.36 15.59
C LEU A 12 -8.50 13.59 15.82
N PHE A 13 -8.38 14.23 16.99
CA PHE A 13 -9.11 15.45 17.29
C PHE A 13 -8.79 16.55 16.28
N LEU A 14 -7.50 16.80 15.99
CA LEU A 14 -7.08 17.80 15.01
C LEU A 14 -7.61 17.50 13.60
N LEU A 15 -7.55 16.24 13.15
CA LEU A 15 -8.10 15.84 11.84
C LEU A 15 -9.58 16.18 11.71
N VAL A 16 -10.37 15.82 12.73
CA VAL A 16 -11.82 16.09 12.73
C VAL A 16 -12.09 17.58 12.83
N MET A 17 -11.36 18.32 13.67
CA MET A 17 -11.51 19.77 13.82
C MET A 17 -11.24 20.49 12.50
N LEU A 18 -10.12 20.19 11.84
CA LEU A 18 -9.75 20.81 10.57
C LEU A 18 -10.73 20.46 9.45
N TYR A 19 -11.20 19.21 9.40
CA TYR A 19 -12.24 18.79 8.46
C TYR A 19 -13.54 19.57 8.66
N LEU A 20 -14.02 19.69 9.91
CA LEU A 20 -15.24 20.44 10.23
C LEU A 20 -15.09 21.92 9.92
N LEU A 21 -13.97 22.54 10.30
CA LEU A 21 -13.69 23.94 9.98
C LEU A 21 -13.75 24.18 8.47
N ASN A 22 -13.09 23.34 7.67
CA ASN A 22 -13.15 23.43 6.21
C ASN A 22 -14.59 23.23 5.69
N PHE A 23 -15.30 22.23 6.22
CA PHE A 23 -16.68 21.94 5.82
C PHE A 23 -17.64 23.11 6.09
N PHE A 24 -17.46 23.86 7.18
CA PHE A 24 -18.26 25.03 7.54
C PHE A 24 -17.83 26.31 6.81
N LEU A 25 -16.54 26.50 6.55
CA LEU A 25 -16.01 27.68 5.84
C LEU A 25 -16.19 27.58 4.32
N SER A 26 -16.30 26.37 3.77
CA SER A 26 -16.36 26.14 2.33
C SER A 26 -17.72 26.50 1.71
N ILE A 27 -17.67 27.23 0.60
CA ILE A 27 -18.84 27.56 -0.22
C ILE A 27 -19.18 26.38 -1.14
N LYS A 28 -20.32 25.74 -0.88
CA LYS A 28 -20.78 24.57 -1.62
C LYS A 28 -21.74 24.98 -2.74
N LYS A 29 -21.23 24.99 -3.98
CA LYS A 29 -22.04 25.09 -5.21
C LYS A 29 -22.26 23.68 -5.77
N ASN A 30 -23.53 23.33 -6.02
CA ASN A 30 -23.96 22.01 -6.49
C ASN A 30 -24.21 22.02 -8.01
N ASP A 31 -23.24 22.47 -8.78
CA ASP A 31 -23.35 22.47 -10.24
C ASP A 31 -23.17 21.04 -10.77
N LEU A 32 -24.02 20.58 -11.69
CA LEU A 32 -23.95 19.22 -12.25
C LEU A 32 -22.57 18.87 -12.82
N LEU A 33 -21.94 19.82 -13.52
CA LEU A 33 -20.59 19.66 -14.08
C LEU A 33 -19.49 19.52 -13.01
N LYS A 34 -19.73 20.05 -11.80
CA LYS A 34 -18.80 19.95 -10.67
C LYS A 34 -18.99 18.65 -9.90
N ILE A 35 -20.20 18.11 -9.90
CA ILE A 35 -20.54 16.85 -9.21
C ILE A 35 -20.16 15.63 -10.07
N ASN A 36 -20.20 15.76 -11.40
CA ASN A 36 -19.84 14.68 -12.32
C ASN A 36 -18.33 14.38 -12.30
N ALA A 37 -17.98 13.14 -12.65
CA ALA A 37 -16.60 12.72 -12.83
C ALA A 37 -15.93 13.54 -13.94
N PHE A 38 -14.68 13.96 -13.69
CA PHE A 38 -13.92 14.73 -14.66
C PHE A 38 -13.35 13.82 -15.76
N GLU A 39 -13.88 13.95 -16.97
CA GLU A 39 -13.34 13.35 -18.19
C GLU A 39 -13.15 14.42 -19.27
N SER A 40 -12.34 15.46 -18.96
CA SER A 40 -12.01 16.55 -19.92
C SER A 40 -13.20 17.19 -20.65
N GLY A 41 -14.37 17.25 -19.99
CA GLY A 41 -15.60 17.83 -20.55
C GLY A 41 -16.50 16.84 -21.30
N PHE A 42 -16.10 15.57 -21.38
CA PHE A 42 -16.93 14.49 -21.93
C PHE A 42 -17.81 13.87 -20.83
N VAL A 43 -18.90 13.25 -21.27
CA VAL A 43 -19.76 12.44 -20.39
C VAL A 43 -19.01 11.15 -20.11
N SER A 44 -18.92 10.75 -18.84
CA SER A 44 -18.26 9.51 -18.46
C SER A 44 -18.92 8.31 -19.14
N ILE A 45 -18.22 7.70 -20.10
CA ILE A 45 -18.73 6.55 -20.85
C ILE A 45 -18.08 5.30 -20.28
N GLY A 46 -18.82 4.64 -19.39
CA GLY A 46 -18.46 3.31 -18.90
C GLY A 46 -18.40 3.19 -17.38
N LYS A 47 -18.40 1.95 -16.92
CA LYS A 47 -18.05 1.62 -15.53
C LYS A 47 -16.54 1.57 -15.44
N ILE A 48 -15.97 2.06 -14.33
CA ILE A 48 -14.53 1.99 -13.99
C ILE A 48 -14.07 0.52 -13.73
N GLN A 49 -14.85 -0.48 -14.14
CA GLN A 49 -14.56 -1.90 -14.00
C GLN A 49 -13.66 -2.40 -15.15
N ASN A 50 -12.63 -1.62 -15.50
CA ASN A 50 -11.64 -2.10 -16.44
C ASN A 50 -10.81 -3.19 -15.77
N SER A 51 -10.50 -4.25 -16.52
CA SER A 51 -9.54 -5.27 -16.09
C SER A 51 -8.22 -4.58 -15.81
N PHE A 52 -7.81 -4.62 -14.55
CA PHE A 52 -6.53 -4.07 -14.12
C PHE A 52 -5.38 -4.93 -14.64
N SER A 53 -4.20 -4.34 -14.82
CA SER A 53 -3.07 -5.10 -15.36
C SER A 53 -2.59 -6.11 -14.32
N ILE A 54 -2.35 -7.35 -14.77
CA ILE A 54 -1.86 -8.46 -13.92
C ILE A 54 -0.50 -8.14 -13.30
N HIS A 55 0.27 -7.24 -13.90
CA HIS A 55 1.57 -6.80 -13.40
C HIS A 55 1.47 -6.20 -11.98
N PHE A 56 0.46 -5.37 -11.71
CA PHE A 56 0.28 -4.83 -10.36
C PHE A 56 -0.08 -5.90 -9.33
N PHE A 57 -0.81 -6.94 -9.75
CA PHE A 57 -1.13 -8.06 -8.88
C PHE A 57 0.12 -8.87 -8.52
N ILE A 58 1.02 -9.11 -9.49
CA ILE A 58 2.31 -9.78 -9.25
C ILE A 58 3.17 -8.95 -8.28
N MET A 59 3.25 -7.63 -8.46
CA MET A 59 3.97 -6.75 -7.54
C MET A 59 3.40 -6.80 -6.11
N MET A 60 2.07 -6.84 -5.97
CA MET A 60 1.42 -6.99 -4.66
C MET A 60 1.77 -8.32 -3.99
N LEU A 61 1.72 -9.44 -4.74
CA LEU A 61 2.08 -10.75 -4.19
C LEU A 61 3.55 -10.78 -3.72
N MET A 62 4.45 -10.19 -4.50
CA MET A 62 5.86 -10.09 -4.11
C MET A 62 6.06 -9.24 -2.87
N PHE A 63 5.33 -8.13 -2.74
CA PHE A 63 5.36 -7.32 -1.53
C PHE A 63 4.94 -8.12 -0.28
N VAL A 64 3.88 -8.93 -0.36
CA VAL A 64 3.41 -9.74 0.78
C VAL A 64 4.46 -10.77 1.21
N ILE A 65 5.15 -11.40 0.26
CA ILE A 65 6.20 -12.38 0.55
C ILE A 65 7.39 -11.69 1.25
N PHE A 66 7.85 -10.56 0.72
CA PHE A 66 8.97 -9.82 1.30
C PHE A 66 8.63 -9.17 2.66
N ASP A 67 7.38 -8.78 2.90
CA ASP A 67 6.95 -8.26 4.20
C ASP A 67 7.02 -9.36 5.29
N LEU A 68 6.65 -10.59 4.93
CA LEU A 68 6.82 -11.76 5.81
C LEU A 68 8.28 -12.03 6.17
N GLU A 69 9.21 -11.84 5.23
CA GLU A 69 10.65 -11.99 5.50
C GLU A 69 11.16 -10.98 6.52
N ILE A 70 10.70 -9.73 6.47
CA ILE A 70 11.11 -8.69 7.42
C ILE A 70 10.64 -9.05 8.83
N VAL A 71 9.42 -9.59 8.96
CA VAL A 71 8.91 -10.10 10.24
C VAL A 71 9.77 -11.26 10.75
N MET A 72 10.18 -12.19 9.87
CA MET A 72 11.08 -13.28 10.22
C MET A 72 12.48 -12.79 10.61
N PHE A 73 13.00 -11.75 9.94
CA PHE A 73 14.27 -11.12 10.27
C PHE A 73 14.26 -10.50 11.67
N LEU A 74 13.17 -9.85 12.07
CA LEU A 74 12.99 -9.36 13.44
C LEU A 74 13.02 -10.50 14.46
N GLY A 75 12.46 -11.66 14.13
CA GLY A 75 12.47 -12.86 14.99
C GLY A 75 13.87 -13.41 15.27
N LEU A 76 14.84 -13.20 14.37
CA LEU A 76 16.22 -13.65 14.56
C LEU A 76 16.95 -12.98 15.70
N LEU A 77 16.60 -11.72 16.02
CA LEU A 77 17.29 -10.92 17.04
C LEU A 77 17.24 -11.57 18.42
N ILE A 78 16.33 -12.54 18.62
CA ILE A 78 16.07 -13.22 19.89
C ILE A 78 16.38 -14.73 19.79
N SER A 79 17.03 -15.19 18.70
CA SER A 79 17.08 -16.61 18.33
C SER A 79 18.47 -17.24 18.42
N ASP A 80 18.51 -18.58 18.49
CA ASP A 80 19.73 -19.40 18.54
C ASP A 80 20.46 -19.49 17.18
N PHE A 81 21.69 -20.03 17.18
CA PHE A 81 22.46 -20.29 15.96
C PHE A 81 21.74 -21.18 14.94
N ALA A 82 20.94 -22.16 15.40
CA ALA A 82 20.18 -23.03 14.50
C ALA A 82 19.11 -22.27 13.71
N SER A 83 18.39 -21.35 14.37
CA SER A 83 17.43 -20.46 13.72
C SER A 83 18.09 -19.52 12.73
N PHE A 84 19.29 -19.01 13.03
CA PHE A 84 20.07 -18.19 12.10
C PHE A 84 20.39 -18.94 10.79
N VAL A 85 20.81 -20.20 10.87
CA VAL A 85 21.07 -21.03 9.68
C VAL A 85 19.80 -21.29 8.87
N SER A 86 18.68 -21.60 9.54
CA SER A 86 17.40 -21.82 8.86
C SER A 86 16.89 -20.56 8.14
N PHE A 87 17.11 -19.39 8.73
CA PHE A 87 16.76 -18.12 8.13
C PHE A 87 17.63 -17.79 6.91
N LEU A 88 18.95 -18.00 7.00
CA LEU A 88 19.84 -17.81 5.85
C LEU A 88 19.41 -18.69 4.66
N MET A 89 19.04 -19.95 4.92
CA MET A 89 18.51 -20.84 3.88
C MET A 89 17.23 -20.28 3.24
N LEU A 90 16.30 -19.78 4.05
CA LEU A 90 15.04 -19.21 3.58
C LEU A 90 15.24 -17.91 2.79
N ILE A 91 16.12 -17.01 3.26
CA ILE A 91 16.52 -15.81 2.50
C ILE A 91 17.04 -16.20 1.11
N ILE A 92 17.96 -17.15 1.04
CA ILE A 92 18.57 -17.55 -0.24
C ILE A 92 17.50 -18.11 -1.18
N PHE A 93 16.56 -18.89 -0.64
CA PHE A 93 15.44 -19.43 -1.41
C PHE A 93 14.58 -18.30 -2.02
N ILE A 94 14.23 -17.29 -1.23
CA ILE A 94 13.33 -16.23 -1.72
C ILE A 94 14.04 -15.25 -2.65
N PHE A 95 15.29 -14.87 -2.37
CA PHE A 95 16.10 -14.09 -3.32
C PHE A 95 16.30 -14.83 -4.65
N GLY A 96 16.45 -16.15 -4.61
CA GLY A 96 16.46 -16.97 -5.83
C GLY A 96 15.14 -16.92 -6.60
N GLY A 97 14.01 -17.00 -5.90
CA GLY A 97 12.68 -16.82 -6.48
C GLY A 97 12.48 -15.44 -7.11
N PHE A 98 12.90 -14.38 -6.42
CA PHE A 98 12.88 -13.01 -6.93
C PHE A 98 13.71 -12.86 -8.22
N TYR A 99 14.92 -13.41 -8.22
CA TYR A 99 15.78 -13.37 -9.40
C TYR A 99 15.15 -14.10 -10.59
N MET A 100 14.53 -15.27 -10.36
CA MET A 100 13.78 -15.99 -11.38
C MET A 100 12.64 -15.14 -11.95
N GLU A 101 11.82 -14.51 -11.12
CA GLU A 101 10.71 -13.68 -11.58
C GLU A 101 11.16 -12.44 -12.36
N TRP A 102 12.29 -11.85 -11.95
CA TRP A 102 12.91 -10.77 -12.69
C TRP A 102 13.38 -11.24 -14.07
N TRP A 103 14.04 -12.41 -14.14
CA TRP A 103 14.52 -12.96 -15.40
C TRP A 103 13.38 -13.34 -16.36
N TYR A 104 12.23 -13.77 -15.84
CA TYR A 104 11.00 -13.96 -16.63
C TYR A 104 10.34 -12.65 -17.08
N GLY A 105 10.87 -11.49 -16.71
CA GLY A 105 10.36 -10.19 -17.13
C GLY A 105 9.02 -9.81 -16.50
N LYS A 106 8.52 -10.56 -15.51
CA LYS A 106 7.22 -10.31 -14.86
C LYS A 106 7.21 -9.01 -14.04
N LEU A 107 8.40 -8.59 -13.59
CA LEU A 107 8.60 -7.36 -12.82
C LEU A 107 8.88 -6.14 -13.73
N VAL A 108 9.11 -6.36 -15.03
CA VAL A 108 9.40 -5.28 -15.98
C VAL A 108 8.08 -4.71 -16.48
N TRP A 109 7.89 -3.42 -16.24
CA TRP A 109 6.75 -2.73 -16.82
C TRP A 109 7.02 -2.44 -18.30
N VAL A 110 6.30 -3.13 -19.17
CA VAL A 110 6.20 -2.72 -20.58
C VAL A 110 5.13 -1.63 -20.64
N ILE A 111 5.56 -0.42 -20.99
CA ILE A 111 4.71 0.73 -21.25
C ILE A 111 3.93 0.51 -22.55
#